data_AF-A0A9X1PTZ0-F1
#
_entry.id   AF-A0A9X1PTZ0-F1
#
_cell.length_a   1.000
_cell.length_b   1.000
_cell.length_c   1.000
_cell.angle_alpha   90.00
_cell.angle_beta   90.00
_cell.angle_gamma   90.00
#
_symmetry.space_group_name_H-M   'P 1'
#
loop_
_entity.id
_entity.type
_entity.pdbx_description
1 polymer ?
#
loop_
_entity_poly.entity_id
_entity_poly.type
_entity_poly.pdbx_seq_one_letter_code
_entity_poly.pdbx_strand_id
1 'polypeptide(L)'
;MLIVSNINIKITPAACPNSYIVAFYFDKFCQVKMPSWTKGRVALVGDAGYCASPAAGMGGSLAIIGATALADAFEKYHGDHELSFNEYNNGLHPFIEQVQAEAVEMLYKLLPRSVEETKMRFQNGF
;
A
#
# COMPACT_ATOMS: atom_id res chain seq x y z
N MET A 1 15.29 0.15 8.66
CA MET A 1 15.23 -1.30 8.42
C MET A 1 13.89 -1.59 7.76
N LEU A 2 13.86 -1.68 6.42
CA LEU A 2 12.64 -2.01 5.66
C LEU A 2 12.36 -3.50 5.86
N ILE A 3 11.39 -3.85 6.69
CA ILE A 3 10.84 -5.21 6.72
C ILE A 3 9.76 -5.28 5.64
N VAL A 4 10.17 -5.61 4.41
CA VAL A 4 9.25 -6.10 3.38
C VAL A 4 9.03 -7.59 3.64
N SER A 5 7.87 -7.95 4.17
CA SER A 5 7.42 -9.34 4.31
C SER A 5 7.41 -10.00 2.93
N ASN A 6 8.28 -11.00 2.75
CA ASN A 6 8.42 -11.72 1.49
C ASN A 6 7.24 -12.69 1.30
N ILE A 7 6.34 -12.37 0.36
CA ILE A 7 5.43 -13.34 -0.25
C ILE A 7 5.67 -13.29 -1.76
N ASN A 8 6.20 -14.38 -2.32
CA ASN A 8 6.43 -14.53 -3.76
C ASN A 8 5.20 -15.18 -4.39
N ILE A 9 4.40 -14.41 -5.14
CA ILE A 9 3.38 -14.96 -6.01
C ILE A 9 4.03 -15.21 -7.38
N LYS A 10 4.28 -16.45 -7.80
CA LYS A 10 4.67 -16.71 -9.20
C LYS A 10 3.42 -16.89 -10.03
N ILE A 11 3.12 -15.97 -10.95
CA ILE A 11 2.11 -16.19 -11.98
C ILE A 11 2.81 -16.81 -13.19
N THR A 12 2.60 -18.11 -13.42
CA THR A 12 2.95 -18.75 -14.70
C THR A 12 1.96 -18.28 -15.77
N PRO A 13 2.42 -17.79 -16.93
CA PRO A 13 1.53 -17.38 -17.99
C PRO A 13 0.87 -18.61 -18.60
N ALA A 14 -0.38 -18.86 -18.24
CA ALA A 14 -1.24 -19.77 -18.96
C ALA A 14 -2.30 -18.95 -19.70
N ALA A 15 -2.27 -19.08 -21.03
CA ALA A 15 -3.36 -18.77 -21.98
C ALA A 15 -3.59 -17.30 -22.40
N CYS A 16 -2.93 -16.90 -23.51
CA CYS A 16 -3.62 -16.34 -24.68
C CYS A 16 -2.66 -16.33 -25.89
N PRO A 17 -2.76 -17.28 -26.85
CA PRO A 17 -1.83 -17.37 -27.98
C PRO A 17 -1.99 -16.28 -29.05
N ASN A 18 -3.02 -15.42 -29.00
CA ASN A 18 -3.38 -14.60 -30.16
C ASN A 18 -3.99 -13.22 -29.87
N SER A 19 -3.76 -12.64 -28.70
CA SER A 19 -4.15 -11.26 -28.40
C SER A 19 -2.91 -10.46 -28.04
N TYR A 20 -2.67 -9.36 -28.76
CA TYR A 20 -1.61 -8.40 -28.50
C TYR A 20 -1.83 -7.78 -27.11
N ILE A 21 -1.34 -8.42 -26.05
CA ILE A 21 -1.34 -7.85 -24.69
C ILE A 21 -0.30 -6.74 -24.69
N VAL A 22 -0.77 -5.49 -24.75
CA VAL A 22 0.12 -4.32 -24.86
C VAL A 22 0.74 -3.93 -23.50
N ALA A 23 0.30 -4.54 -22.39
CA ALA A 23 0.96 -4.40 -21.09
C ALA A 23 0.63 -5.57 -20.14
N PHE A 24 1.67 -6.21 -19.62
CA PHE A 24 1.59 -7.17 -18.52
C PHE A 24 2.12 -6.50 -17.25
N TYR A 25 1.32 -6.48 -16.17
CA TYR A 25 1.70 -5.92 -14.88
C TYR A 25 1.79 -7.01 -13.82
N PHE A 26 2.90 -7.05 -13.09
CA PHE A 26 3.15 -7.99 -12.02
C PHE A 26 3.98 -7.31 -10.93
N ASP A 27 3.51 -7.41 -9.68
CA ASP A 27 4.23 -6.87 -8.52
C ASP A 27 3.86 -7.66 -7.24
N LYS A 28 4.62 -7.43 -6.17
CA LYS A 28 4.40 -8.02 -4.85
C LYS A 28 3.37 -7.24 -4.04
N PHE A 29 2.71 -7.94 -3.13
CA PHE A 29 2.03 -7.29 -2.01
C PHE A 29 3.10 -6.87 -1.00
N CYS A 30 3.36 -5.57 -0.88
CA CYS A 30 4.36 -5.02 0.03
C CYS A 30 3.80 -3.80 0.77
N GLN A 31 4.35 -3.52 1.95
CA GLN A 31 4.04 -2.33 2.73
C GLN A 31 5.30 -1.49 2.95
N VAL A 32 5.14 -0.16 2.97
CA VAL A 32 6.20 0.76 3.40
C VAL A 32 5.93 1.15 4.84
N LYS A 33 6.88 0.84 5.73
CA LYS A 33 6.83 1.21 7.16
C LYS A 33 8.08 1.99 7.52
N MET A 34 7.89 3.23 7.94
CA MET A 34 8.96 4.13 8.35
C MET A 34 8.56 4.85 9.64
N PRO A 35 9.51 5.16 10.53
CA PRO A 35 9.22 5.92 11.76
C PRO A 35 8.92 7.40 11.50
N SER A 36 9.24 7.90 10.31
CA SER A 36 8.88 9.23 9.83
C SER A 36 8.87 9.23 8.31
N TRP A 37 7.94 9.97 7.71
CA TRP A 37 7.83 10.19 6.27
C TRP A 37 8.48 11.49 5.81
N THR A 38 9.14 12.22 6.72
CA THR A 38 9.73 13.53 6.44
C THR A 38 11.17 13.62 6.91
N LYS A 39 11.98 14.39 6.20
CA LYS A 39 13.37 14.69 6.58
C LYS A 39 13.81 16.04 6.00
N GLY A 40 14.24 16.95 6.87
CA GLY A 40 14.60 18.30 6.46
C GLY A 40 13.41 19.00 5.82
N ARG A 41 13.50 19.30 4.51
CA ARG A 41 12.44 19.94 3.72
C ARG A 41 11.76 18.99 2.73
N VAL A 42 11.92 17.68 2.90
CA VAL A 42 11.35 16.65 2.02
C VAL A 42 10.29 15.86 2.78
N ALA A 43 9.15 15.62 2.14
CA ALA A 43 8.07 14.76 2.63
C ALA A 43 7.73 13.69 1.59
N LEU A 44 7.39 12.49 2.07
CA LEU A 44 6.83 11.40 1.28
C LEU A 44 5.32 11.34 1.50
N VAL A 45 4.58 11.17 0.40
CA VAL A 45 3.12 11.12 0.37
C VAL A 45 2.70 9.92 -0.49
N GLY A 46 1.61 9.27 -0.10
CA GLY A 46 1.06 8.08 -0.74
C GLY A 46 1.95 6.85 -0.57
N ASP A 47 1.97 6.00 -1.60
CA ASP A 47 2.69 4.71 -1.56
C ASP A 47 4.20 4.87 -1.31
N ALA A 48 4.79 6.03 -1.62
CA ALA A 48 6.19 6.32 -1.32
C ALA A 48 6.48 6.36 0.20
N GLY A 49 5.51 6.77 1.02
CA GLY A 49 5.64 6.88 2.47
C GLY A 49 5.06 5.70 3.24
N TYR A 50 3.88 5.23 2.82
CA TYR A 50 3.05 4.36 3.65
C TYR A 50 2.15 3.42 2.83
N CYS A 51 2.67 2.86 1.73
CA CYS A 51 1.94 1.85 0.98
C CYS A 51 1.35 0.77 1.90
N ALA A 52 0.05 0.52 1.79
CA ALA A 52 -0.66 -0.48 2.58
C ALA A 52 -0.75 -1.86 1.90
N SER A 53 -0.10 -2.01 0.75
CA SER A 53 -0.25 -3.09 -0.24
C SER A 53 -1.58 -3.06 -0.99
N PRO A 54 -1.65 -3.70 -2.18
CA PRO A 54 -2.90 -3.81 -2.93
C PRO A 54 -4.04 -4.51 -2.15
N ALA A 55 -3.72 -5.32 -1.13
CA ALA A 55 -4.72 -6.04 -0.33
C ALA A 55 -5.63 -5.09 0.47
N ALA A 56 -5.14 -3.89 0.78
CA ALA A 56 -5.94 -2.86 1.44
C ALA A 56 -7.03 -2.29 0.52
N GLY A 57 -6.82 -2.30 -0.80
CA GLY A 57 -7.69 -1.61 -1.76
C GLY A 57 -7.71 -0.08 -1.61
N MET A 58 -6.78 0.50 -0.84
CA MET A 58 -6.85 1.89 -0.37
C MET A 58 -5.75 2.81 -0.92
N GLY A 59 -4.87 2.36 -1.82
CA GLY A 59 -3.70 3.15 -2.26
C GLY A 59 -4.07 4.56 -2.78
N GLY A 60 -5.07 4.67 -3.65
CA GLY A 60 -5.57 5.95 -4.15
C GLY A 60 -6.17 6.83 -3.04
N SER A 61 -6.97 6.24 -2.15
CA SER A 61 -7.56 6.95 -1.01
C SER A 61 -6.48 7.47 -0.04
N LEU A 62 -5.47 6.65 0.29
CA LEU A 62 -4.37 7.03 1.18
C LEU A 62 -3.48 8.12 0.58
N ALA A 63 -3.31 8.14 -0.75
CA ALA A 63 -2.61 9.21 -1.43
C ALA A 63 -3.35 10.56 -1.26
N ILE A 64 -4.67 10.57 -1.45
CA ILE A 64 -5.50 11.78 -1.27
C ILE A 64 -5.51 12.21 0.21
N ILE A 65 -5.81 11.28 1.12
CA ILE A 65 -5.88 11.56 2.57
C ILE A 65 -4.56 12.17 3.06
N GLY A 66 -3.42 11.59 2.70
CA GLY A 66 -2.15 12.14 3.17
C GLY A 66 -1.73 13.43 2.47
N ALA A 67 -2.11 13.64 1.21
CA ALA A 67 -1.90 14.93 0.55
C ALA A 67 -2.70 16.03 1.25
N THR A 68 -3.96 15.77 1.59
CA THR A 68 -4.81 16.70 2.37
C THR A 68 -4.25 16.92 3.77
N ALA A 69 -3.90 15.87 4.51
CA ALA A 69 -3.33 16.00 5.85
C ALA A 69 -2.04 16.83 5.87
N LEU A 70 -1.18 16.68 4.85
CA LEU A 70 0.02 17.49 4.72
C LEU A 70 -0.32 18.96 4.43
N ALA A 71 -1.27 19.23 3.52
CA ALA A 71 -1.71 20.58 3.19
C ALA A 71 -2.35 21.28 4.41
N ASP A 72 -3.24 20.60 5.12
CA ASP A 72 -3.90 21.11 6.33
C ASP A 72 -2.88 21.44 7.42
N ALA A 73 -1.84 20.61 7.59
CA ALA A 73 -0.76 20.88 8.52
C ALA A 73 0.01 22.16 8.13
N PHE A 74 0.34 22.33 6.85
CA PHE A 74 0.98 23.55 6.36
C PHE A 74 0.14 24.81 6.52
N GLU A 75 -1.19 24.70 6.32
CA GLU A 75 -2.11 25.80 6.57
C GLU A 75 -2.15 26.17 8.06
N LYS A 76 -2.30 25.16 8.93
CA LYS A 76 -2.36 25.31 10.39
C LYS A 76 -1.11 25.97 10.98
N TYR A 77 0.06 25.65 10.47
CA TYR A 77 1.34 26.18 10.96
C TYR A 77 1.96 27.24 10.04
N HIS A 78 1.15 27.86 9.18
CA HIS A 78 1.54 29.01 8.35
C HIS A 78 2.83 28.81 7.55
N GLY A 79 3.05 27.60 7.02
CA GLY A 79 4.24 27.28 6.22
C GLY A 79 5.46 26.81 7.03
N ASP A 80 5.42 26.76 8.36
CA ASP A 80 6.51 26.20 9.17
C ASP A 80 6.61 24.69 8.93
N HIS A 81 7.62 24.28 8.16
CA HIS A 81 7.75 22.90 7.74
C HIS A 81 8.07 21.94 8.89
N GLU A 82 8.74 22.37 9.95
CA GLU A 82 9.09 21.45 11.06
C GLU A 82 7.82 21.12 11.85
N LEU A 83 7.03 22.13 12.20
CA LEU A 83 5.76 21.94 12.90
C LEU A 83 4.74 21.20 12.02
N SER A 84 4.62 21.59 10.75
CA SER A 84 3.70 20.95 9.80
C SER A 84 4.04 19.48 9.59
N PHE A 85 5.33 19.14 9.43
CA PHE A 85 5.75 17.76 9.28
C PHE A 85 5.54 16.94 10.56
N ASN A 86 5.74 17.52 11.74
CA ASN A 86 5.46 16.82 12.99
C ASN A 86 3.97 16.50 13.13
N GLU A 87 3.09 17.46 12.81
CA GLU A 87 1.64 17.24 12.80
C GLU A 87 1.23 16.18 11.77
N TYR A 88 1.73 16.27 10.54
CA TYR A 88 1.46 15.32 9.48
C TYR A 88 1.85 13.88 9.88
N ASN A 89 3.05 13.68 10.43
CA ASN A 89 3.47 12.36 10.89
C ASN A 89 2.59 11.87 12.04
N ASN A 90 2.45 12.65 13.11
CA ASN A 90 1.78 12.21 14.33
C ASN A 90 0.27 11.99 14.15
N GLY A 91 -0.38 12.86 13.36
CA GLY A 91 -1.81 12.79 13.11
C GLY A 91 -2.20 11.62 12.22
N LEU A 92 -1.35 11.27 11.24
CA LEU A 92 -1.69 10.28 10.22
C LEU A 92 -1.17 8.86 10.54
N HIS A 93 -0.09 8.71 11.33
CA HIS A 93 0.50 7.42 11.69
C HIS A 93 -0.51 6.40 12.24
N PRO A 94 -1.35 6.71 13.25
CA PRO A 94 -2.26 5.72 13.84
C PRO A 94 -3.25 5.16 12.82
N PHE A 95 -3.78 6.01 11.95
CA PHE A 95 -4.70 5.61 10.89
C PHE A 95 -4.02 4.71 9.86
N ILE A 96 -2.83 5.08 9.40
CA ILE A 96 -2.04 4.29 8.46
C ILE A 96 -1.69 2.92 9.03
N GLU A 97 -1.25 2.87 10.29
CA GLU A 97 -0.89 1.62 10.95
C GLU A 97 -2.08 0.66 11.05
N GLN A 98 -3.27 1.19 11.35
CA GLN A 98 -4.50 0.42 11.34
C GLN A 98 -4.80 -0.15 9.94
N VAL A 99 -4.81 0.68 8.90
CA VAL A 99 -5.08 0.23 7.53
C VAL A 99 -4.05 -0.81 7.07
N GLN A 100 -2.78 -0.63 7.43
CA GLN A 100 -1.73 -1.60 7.14
C GLN A 100 -1.94 -2.92 7.88
N ALA A 101 -2.38 -2.92 9.13
CA ALA A 101 -2.70 -4.14 9.86
C ALA A 101 -3.88 -4.89 9.23
N GLU A 102 -4.97 -4.19 8.91
CA GLU A 102 -6.16 -4.78 8.28
C GLU A 102 -5.86 -5.38 6.90
N ALA A 103 -4.95 -4.76 6.13
CA ALA A 103 -4.53 -5.27 4.83
C ALA A 103 -3.85 -6.65 4.91
N VAL A 104 -3.12 -6.94 5.99
CA VAL A 104 -2.50 -8.25 6.21
C VAL A 104 -3.57 -9.31 6.43
N GLU A 105 -4.59 -9.01 7.22
CA GLU A 105 -5.73 -9.92 7.45
C GLU A 105 -6.53 -10.16 6.17
N MET A 106 -6.72 -9.12 5.37
CA MET A 106 -7.39 -9.24 4.07
C MET A 106 -6.60 -10.13 3.10
N LEU A 107 -5.27 -10.03 3.10
CA LEU A 107 -4.41 -10.84 2.25
C LEU A 107 -4.61 -12.36 2.50
N TYR A 108 -4.75 -12.78 3.76
CA TYR A 108 -5.00 -14.18 4.11
C TYR A 108 -6.37 -14.72 3.68
N LYS A 109 -7.33 -13.83 3.38
CA LYS A 109 -8.64 -14.19 2.81
C LYS A 109 -8.57 -14.25 1.28
N LEU A 110 -7.87 -13.29 0.68
CA LEU A 110 -7.72 -13.17 -0.76
C LEU A 110 -6.89 -14.32 -1.36
N LEU A 111 -5.78 -14.70 -0.72
CA LEU A 111 -4.88 -15.69 -1.27
C LEU A 111 -5.30 -17.12 -0.90
N PRO A 112 -5.33 -18.06 -1.87
CA PRO A 112 -5.47 -19.48 -1.56
C PRO A 112 -4.25 -19.97 -0.77
N ARG A 113 -4.49 -20.80 0.23
CA ARG A 113 -3.47 -21.33 1.16
C ARG A 113 -2.83 -22.62 0.64
N SER A 114 -3.45 -23.27 -0.34
CA SER A 114 -2.94 -24.49 -0.96
C SER A 114 -3.22 -24.57 -2.45
N VAL A 115 -2.56 -25.53 -3.11
CA VAL A 115 -2.76 -25.81 -4.54
C VAL A 115 -4.17 -26.35 -4.79
N GLU A 116 -4.72 -27.12 -3.86
CA GLU A 116 -6.09 -27.65 -3.91
C GLU A 116 -7.11 -26.52 -3.86
N GLU A 117 -6.94 -25.56 -2.93
CA GLU A 117 -7.80 -24.38 -2.86
C GLU A 117 -7.69 -23.53 -4.13
N THR A 118 -6.48 -23.39 -4.68
CA THR A 118 -6.26 -22.70 -5.96
C THR A 118 -7.05 -23.36 -7.10
N LYS A 119 -6.99 -24.69 -7.20
CA LYS A 119 -7.74 -25.46 -8.20
C LYS A 119 -9.25 -25.31 -8.01
N MET A 120 -9.72 -25.36 -6.76
CA MET A 120 -11.14 -25.20 -6.43
C MET A 120 -11.66 -23.82 -6.83
N ARG A 121 -10.96 -22.74 -6.47
CA ARG A 121 -11.34 -21.36 -6.83
C ARG A 121 -11.27 -21.11 -8.34
N PHE A 122 -10.33 -21.74 -9.03
CA PHE A 122 -10.25 -21.66 -10.50
C PHE A 122 -11.46 -22.30 -11.18
N GLN A 123 -11.96 -23.40 -10.64
CA GLN A 123 -13.11 -24.13 -11.20
C GLN A 123 -14.46 -23.48 -10.85
N ASN A 124 -14.59 -22.95 -9.62
CA ASN A 124 -15.88 -22.54 -9.08
C ASN A 124 -16.07 -21.01 -8.96
N GLY A 125 -15.02 -20.23 -9.21
CA GLY A 125 -15.01 -18.79 -8.90
C GLY A 125 -14.68 -18.49 -7.44
N PHE A 126 -14.66 -17.20 -7.09
CA PHE A 126 -14.47 -16.70 -5.72
C PHE A 126 -15.75 -16.85 -4.90
#